data_AF-A0AAV6D6I1-F1
#
_entry.id   AF-A0AAV6D6I1-F1
#
_cell.length_a   1.000
_cell.length_b   1.000
_cell.length_c   1.000
_cell.angle_alpha   90.00
_cell.angle_beta   90.00
_cell.angle_gamma   90.00
#
_symmetry.space_group_name_H-M   'P 1'
#
loop_
_entity.id
_entity.type
_entity.pdbx_description
1 polymer ?
#
loop_
_entity_poly.entity_id
_entity_poly.type
_entity_poly.pdbx_seq_one_letter_code
_entity_poly.pdbx_strand_id
1 'polypeptide(L)' 'MHSPNPSRYDSPEFYRRCGRSGLRLPLISLGLWHNFGAKDSHENARAIALRAFDLGITCFDLANNYGPPGGSA' A
#
# COMPACT_ATOMS: atom_id res chain seq x y z
N MET A 1 2.28 1.32 19.30
CA MET A 1 2.74 2.14 18.14
C MET A 1 3.47 1.21 17.18
N HIS A 2 3.30 1.33 15.86
CA HIS A 2 4.00 0.46 14.91
C HIS A 2 5.35 1.07 14.53
N SER A 3 6.40 0.24 14.54
CA SER A 3 7.74 0.58 14.05
C SER A 3 7.99 -0.21 12.76
N PRO A 4 8.25 0.47 11.62
CA PRO A 4 8.49 -0.22 10.36
C PRO A 4 9.72 -1.10 10.38
N ASN A 5 9.68 -2.23 9.66
CA ASN A 5 10.82 -3.12 9.49
C ASN A 5 12.04 -2.34 8.96
N PRO A 6 13.18 -2.29 9.68
CA PRO A 6 14.36 -1.54 9.24
C PRO A 6 14.92 -2.04 7.90
N SER A 7 14.72 -3.32 7.58
CA SER A 7 15.21 -3.98 6.36
C SER A 7 14.26 -3.88 5.16
N ARG A 8 13.15 -3.14 5.25
CA ARG A 8 12.13 -3.06 4.18
C ARG A 8 12.64 -2.52 2.83
N TYR A 9 13.85 -1.97 2.78
CA TYR A 9 14.48 -1.41 1.58
C TYR A 9 15.78 -2.11 1.17
N ASP A 10 16.10 -3.25 1.79
CA ASP A 10 17.37 -3.96 1.55
C ASP A 10 17.43 -4.62 0.15
N SER A 11 16.30 -4.69 -0.55
CA SER A 11 16.18 -5.22 -1.93
C SER A 11 15.91 -4.09 -2.94
N PRO A 12 16.92 -3.33 -3.39
CA PRO A 12 16.74 -2.20 -4.30
C PRO A 12 16.18 -2.57 -5.67
N GLU A 13 16.34 -3.82 -6.10
CA GLU A 13 15.76 -4.42 -7.32
C GLU A 13 14.24 -4.54 -7.27
N PHE A 14 13.66 -4.49 -6.07
CA PHE A 14 12.21 -4.43 -5.88
C PHE A 14 11.59 -3.13 -6.40
N TYR A 15 12.40 -2.11 -6.76
CA TYR A 15 11.91 -0.84 -7.29
C TYR A 15 12.33 -0.60 -8.74
N ARG A 16 11.38 -0.30 -9.62
CA ARG A 16 11.60 0.05 -11.03
C ARG A 16 11.20 1.49 -11.34
N ARG A 17 11.91 2.12 -12.28
CA ARG A 17 11.54 3.46 -12.78
C ARG A 17 10.21 3.41 -13.54
N CYS A 18 9.35 4.38 -13.27
CA CYS A 18 8.11 4.58 -14.02
C CYS A 18 8.41 5.32 -15.33
N GLY A 19 8.72 4.56 -16.39
CA GLY A 19 9.07 5.11 -17.70
C GLY A 19 10.30 6.03 -17.65
N ARG A 20 10.24 7.17 -18.37
CA ARG A 20 11.30 8.20 -18.40
C ARG A 20 11.07 9.27 -17.32
N SER A 21 10.89 8.83 -16.08
CA SER A 21 10.74 9.72 -14.92
C SER A 21 11.77 9.40 -13.83
N GLY A 22 11.91 10.33 -12.88
CA GLY A 22 12.67 10.09 -11.64
C GLY A 22 11.93 9.21 -10.63
N LEU A 23 10.63 8.93 -10.86
CA LEU A 23 9.80 8.16 -9.95
C LEU A 23 10.14 6.67 -10.04
N ARG A 24 10.38 6.03 -8.88
CA ARG A 24 10.53 4.59 -8.76
C ARG A 24 9.34 4.02 -8.01
N LEU A 25 8.71 2.99 -8.57
CA LEU A 25 7.61 2.26 -7.96
C LEU A 25 8.07 0.85 -7.57
N PRO A 26 7.52 0.27 -6.50
CA PRO A 26 7.76 -1.12 -6.17
C PRO A 26 7.20 -2.03 -7.27
N LEU A 27 7.79 -3.22 -7.45
CA LEU A 27 7.30 -4.24 -8.38
C LEU A 27 5.88 -4.69 -8.05
N ILE A 28 5.50 -4.59 -6.77
CA ILE A 28 4.17 -4.90 -6.24
C ILE A 28 3.66 -3.64 -5.54
N SER A 29 2.45 -3.22 -5.88
CA SER A 29 1.74 -2.09 -5.25
C SER A 29 0.45 -2.60 -4.59
N LEU A 30 -0.06 -1.91 -3.56
CA LEU A 30 -1.28 -2.31 -2.85
C LEU A 30 -2.45 -1.42 -3.29
N GLY A 31 -3.48 -2.01 -3.90
CA GLY A 31 -4.74 -1.31 -4.19
C GLY A 31 -5.75 -1.46 -3.05
N LEU A 32 -6.48 -0.38 -2.75
CA LEU A 32 -7.45 -0.31 -1.64
C LEU A 32 -8.91 -0.44 -2.10
N TRP A 33 -9.15 -1.06 -3.26
CA TRP A 33 -10.50 -1.20 -3.81
C TRP A 33 -11.45 -2.01 -2.92
N HIS A 34 -10.95 -3.08 -2.29
CA HIS A 34 -11.70 -3.97 -1.40
C HIS A 34 -10.95 -4.17 -0.07
N ASN A 35 -11.71 -4.45 1.00
CA ASN A 35 -11.21 -4.70 2.37
C ASN A 35 -10.79 -3.45 3.16
N PHE A 36 -11.10 -2.25 2.64
CA PHE A 36 -10.81 -0.98 3.28
C PHE A 36 -12.07 -0.13 3.52
N GLY A 37 -13.27 -0.59 3.12
CA GLY A 37 -14.49 0.20 3.25
C GLY A 37 -15.04 0.31 4.68
N ALA A 38 -16.08 1.12 4.88
CA ALA A 38 -16.64 1.40 6.21
C ALA A 38 -17.19 0.16 6.95
N LYS A 39 -17.53 -0.90 6.21
CA LYS A 39 -18.01 -2.17 6.78
C LYS A 39 -16.89 -3.17 7.05
N ASP A 40 -15.68 -2.90 6.57
CA ASP A 40 -14.52 -3.77 6.74
C ASP A 40 -13.85 -3.51 8.09
N SER A 41 -13.10 -4.51 8.59
CA SER A 41 -12.39 -4.36 9.85
C SER A 41 -11.23 -3.37 9.71
N HIS A 42 -11.31 -2.26 10.45
CA HIS A 42 -10.22 -1.29 10.53
C HIS A 42 -8.91 -1.92 11.03
N GLU A 43 -8.98 -2.87 11.96
CA GLU A 43 -7.80 -3.59 12.45
C GLU A 43 -7.14 -4.40 11.32
N ASN A 44 -7.94 -5.08 10.49
CA ASN A 44 -7.45 -5.83 9.35
C ASN A 44 -6.87 -4.91 8.26
N ALA A 45 -7.58 -3.84 7.90
CA ALA A 45 -7.10 -2.83 6.95
C ALA A 45 -5.75 -2.26 7.39
N ARG A 46 -5.62 -1.91 8.67
CA ARG A 46 -4.36 -1.47 9.27
C ARG A 46 -3.28 -2.54 9.20
N ALA A 47 -3.59 -3.79 9.52
CA ALA A 47 -2.63 -4.90 9.46
C ALA A 47 -2.11 -5.12 8.03
N ILE A 48 -2.99 -5.08 7.02
CA ILE A 48 -2.63 -5.21 5.61
C ILE A 48 -1.70 -4.06 5.19
N ALA A 49 -2.07 -2.81 5.47
CA ALA A 49 -1.29 -1.65 5.07
C ALA A 49 0.12 -1.64 5.70
N LEU A 50 0.20 -1.96 7.00
CA LEU A 50 1.48 -2.01 7.70
C LEU A 50 2.36 -3.17 7.20
N ARG A 51 1.78 -4.35 6.96
CA ARG A 51 2.53 -5.48 6.42
C ARG A 51 3.06 -5.18 5.02
N ALA A 52 2.27 -4.53 4.17
CA ALA A 52 2.71 -4.09 2.85
C ALA A 52 3.92 -3.16 2.97
N PHE A 53 3.87 -2.19 3.88
CA PHE A 53 4.98 -1.26 4.11
C PHE A 53 6.23 -1.95 4.67
N ASP A 54 6.09 -2.91 5.60
CA ASP A 54 7.19 -3.71 6.12
C ASP A 54 7.88 -4.59 5.06
N LEU A 55 7.18 -4.87 3.96
CA LEU A 55 7.69 -5.59 2.78
C LEU A 55 8.25 -4.66 1.70
N GLY A 56 8.30 -3.36 1.94
CA GLY A 56 8.83 -2.38 0.99
C GLY A 56 7.81 -1.88 -0.04
N ILE A 57 6.51 -2.20 0.07
CA ILE A 57 5.50 -1.61 -0.80
C ILE A 57 5.32 -0.13 -0.39
N THR A 58 5.63 0.77 -1.33
CA THR A 58 5.54 2.23 -1.13
C THR A 58 4.47 2.89 -2.00
N CYS A 59 3.76 2.13 -2.84
CA CYS A 59 2.67 2.62 -3.67
C CYS A 59 1.36 1.99 -3.19
N PHE A 60 0.48 2.86 -2.68
CA PHE A 60 -0.87 2.55 -2.25
C PHE A 60 -1.85 3.24 -3.20
N ASP A 61 -2.66 2.46 -3.89
CA ASP A 61 -3.59 2.95 -4.93
C ASP A 61 -5.02 3.08 -4.39
N LEU A 62 -5.65 4.22 -4.66
CA LEU A 62 -7.00 4.57 -4.26
C LEU A 62 -7.78 5.20 -5.41
N ALA A 63 -9.12 5.16 -5.32
CA ALA A 63 -10.00 5.97 -6.14
C ALA A 63 -11.13 6.58 -5.28
N ASN A 64 -11.75 7.65 -5.79
CA ASN A 64 -12.80 8.41 -5.11
C ASN A 64 -14.01 7.56 -4.66
N ASN A 65 -14.29 6.46 -5.33
CA ASN A 65 -15.44 5.59 -5.05
C ASN A 65 -15.05 4.24 -4.42
N TYR A 66 -13.78 4.02 -4.06
CA TYR A 66 -13.38 2.82 -3.32
C TYR A 66 -14.10 2.77 -1.96
N GLY A 67 -14.44 1.55 -1.54
CA GLY A 67 -15.43 1.29 -0.49
C GLY A 67 -16.18 -0.02 -0.76
N PRO A 68 -17.29 -0.31 -0.05
CA PRO A 68 -18.42 0.61 0.13
C PRO A 68 -18.61 1.19 1.56
N PRO A 69 -19.27 2.36 1.70
CA PRO A 69 -19.76 3.26 0.64
C PRO A 69 -18.62 3.97 -0.10
N GLY A 70 -18.89 4.57 -1.26
CA GLY A 70 -17.85 5.27 -2.01
C GLY A 70 -17.15 6.35 -1.17
N GLY A 71 -15.81 6.34 -1.16
CA GLY A 71 -14.99 7.25 -0.38
C GLY A 71 -14.73 6.79 1.05
N SER A 72 -15.11 5.56 1.41
CA SER A 72 -14.86 5.02 2.75
C SER A 72 -13.57 4.23 2.91
N ALA A 73 -12.85 3.99 1.81
CA ALA A 73 -11.55 3.31 1.80
C ALA A 73 -10.41 4.22 2.31
#